data_AF-A0A6J1TG25-F1
#
_entry.id   AF-A0A6J1TG25-F1
#
_cell.length_a   1.000
_cell.length_b   1.000
_cell.length_c   1.000
_cell.angle_alpha   90.00
_cell.angle_beta   90.00
_cell.angle_gamma   90.00
#
_symmetry.space_group_name_H-M   'P 1'
#
loop_
_entity.id
_entity.type
_entity.pdbx_description
1 polymer ?
#
loop_
_entity_poly.entity_id
_entity_poly.type
_entity_poly.pdbx_seq_one_letter_code
_entity_poly.pdbx_strand_id
1 'polypeptide(L)'
;MEISGVSGIVPISMYTKSWVSKNGKCLSRAQFPLVLAYACSIHKSQGLTLQRVIVDIGALKEQCVGLSYVALSRCTSLEGMLLVPFSLSRFLKINTSSALKARQLAEKEIFSKKIM
;
A
#
# COMPACT_ATOMS: atom_id res chain seq x y z
N MET A 1 -35.50 12.01 3.15
CA MET A 1 -36.35 10.82 3.36
C MET A 1 -35.86 10.16 4.64
N GLU A 2 -36.42 10.57 5.77
CA GLU A 2 -36.23 9.86 7.03
C GLU A 2 -37.19 8.68 7.04
N ILE A 3 -36.64 7.47 7.09
CA ILE A 3 -37.44 6.25 7.28
C ILE A 3 -37.67 6.18 8.80
N SER A 4 -38.82 6.67 9.25
CA SER A 4 -39.19 6.71 10.67
C SER A 4 -39.32 5.30 11.23
N GLY A 5 -38.31 4.85 11.98
CA GLY A 5 -38.37 3.59 12.73
C GLY A 5 -37.06 2.84 12.93
N VAL A 6 -35.95 3.25 12.30
CA VAL A 6 -34.67 2.54 12.42
C VAL A 6 -33.61 3.45 13.03
N SER A 7 -33.37 3.31 14.33
CA SER A 7 -32.29 3.99 15.04
C SER A 7 -30.93 3.50 14.51
N GLY A 8 -30.02 4.42 14.17
CA GLY A 8 -28.64 4.09 13.78
C GLY A 8 -28.34 3.98 12.29
N ILE A 9 -29.24 4.38 11.39
CA ILE A 9 -28.94 4.46 9.95
C ILE A 9 -28.10 5.72 9.66
N VAL A 10 -26.88 5.53 9.15
CA VAL A 10 -26.05 6.61 8.59
C VAL A 10 -26.13 6.54 7.07
N PRO A 11 -26.81 7.48 6.39
CA PRO A 11 -26.90 7.47 4.94
C PRO A 11 -25.54 7.81 4.32
N ILE A 12 -25.07 6.97 3.39
CA ILE A 12 -23.88 7.25 2.60
C ILE A 12 -24.31 8.09 1.40
N SER A 13 -24.10 9.41 1.48
CA SER A 13 -24.42 10.33 0.39
C SER A 13 -23.30 10.44 -0.63
N MET A 14 -23.66 10.74 -1.88
CA MET A 14 -22.69 11.08 -2.91
C MET A 14 -21.93 12.36 -2.50
N TYR A 15 -20.61 12.35 -2.63
CA TYR A 15 -19.76 13.49 -2.33
C TYR A 15 -19.05 13.98 -3.60
N THR A 16 -19.10 15.30 -3.83
CA THR A 16 -18.42 15.95 -4.96
C THR A 16 -17.14 16.61 -4.49
N LYS A 17 -15.99 16.16 -5.02
CA LYS A 17 -14.69 16.81 -4.80
C LYS A 17 -14.28 17.55 -6.07
N SER A 18 -13.85 18.79 -5.93
CA SER A 18 -13.26 19.61 -6.99
C SER A 18 -11.78 19.91 -6.72
N TRP A 19 -10.98 20.01 -7.77
CA TRP A 19 -9.57 20.37 -7.69
C TRP A 19 -9.10 21.04 -8.99
N VAL A 20 -8.06 21.85 -8.89
CA VAL A 20 -7.43 22.52 -10.04
C VAL A 20 -6.28 21.64 -10.55
N SER A 21 -6.32 21.28 -11.83
CA SER A 21 -5.24 20.56 -12.50
C SER A 21 -4.00 21.46 -12.68
N LYS A 22 -2.83 20.85 -12.91
CA LYS A 22 -1.58 21.58 -13.18
C LYS A 22 -1.69 22.57 -14.36
N ASN A 23 -2.63 22.34 -15.27
CA ASN A 23 -2.88 23.19 -16.44
C ASN A 23 -3.92 24.30 -16.15
N GLY A 24 -4.25 24.57 -14.88
CA GLY A 24 -5.24 25.58 -14.48
C GLY A 24 -6.71 25.17 -14.67
N LYS A 25 -6.98 24.01 -15.26
CA LYS A 25 -8.36 23.52 -15.47
C LYS A 25 -8.98 23.04 -14.15
N CYS A 26 -10.16 23.55 -13.82
CA CYS A 26 -10.97 23.03 -12.71
C CYS A 26 -11.64 21.71 -13.10
N LEU A 27 -11.46 20.68 -12.29
CA LEU A 27 -12.04 19.34 -12.45
C LEU A 27 -12.87 18.99 -11.21
N SER A 28 -13.94 18.21 -11.39
CA SER A 28 -14.74 17.70 -10.29
C SER A 28 -15.10 16.22 -10.49
N ARG A 29 -15.32 15.52 -9.38
CA ARG A 29 -15.82 14.14 -9.33
C ARG A 29 -16.89 14.03 -8.26
N ALA A 30 -18.08 13.57 -8.66
CA ALA A 30 -19.16 13.19 -7.76
C ALA A 30 -19.20 11.67 -7.64
N GLN A 31 -18.99 11.12 -6.45
CA GLN A 31 -19.03 9.67 -6.22
C GLN A 31 -19.39 9.36 -4.77
N PHE A 32 -19.99 8.20 -4.52
CA PHE A 32 -20.09 7.67 -3.16
C PHE A 32 -18.68 7.36 -2.62
N PRO A 33 -18.38 7.67 -1.35
CA PRO A 33 -17.07 7.42 -0.74
C PRO A 33 -16.88 5.92 -0.40
N LEU A 34 -17.09 5.05 -1.39
CA LEU A 34 -17.03 3.60 -1.27
C LEU A 34 -16.05 3.04 -2.30
N VAL A 35 -15.29 2.04 -1.87
CA VAL A 35 -14.38 1.27 -2.73
C VAL A 35 -14.44 -0.19 -2.31
N LEU A 36 -14.29 -1.10 -3.27
CA LEU A 36 -14.11 -2.52 -2.98
C LEU A 36 -12.82 -2.69 -2.17
N ALA A 37 -12.93 -3.34 -1.01
CA ALA A 37 -11.83 -3.47 -0.05
C ALA A 37 -11.32 -4.91 0.12
N TYR A 38 -11.87 -5.89 -0.61
CA TYR A 38 -11.42 -7.29 -0.55
C TYR A 38 -9.99 -7.47 -1.07
N ALA A 39 -9.64 -6.73 -2.12
CA ALA A 39 -8.29 -6.72 -2.69
C ALA A 39 -7.80 -5.28 -2.75
N CYS A 40 -6.55 -5.07 -2.36
CA CYS A 40 -5.88 -3.79 -2.49
C CYS A 40 -4.47 -4.00 -3.03
N SER A 41 -3.92 -2.99 -3.69
CA SER A 41 -2.52 -3.04 -4.12
C SER A 41 -1.61 -2.92 -2.90
N ILE A 42 -0.39 -3.48 -3.00
CA ILE A 42 0.59 -3.44 -1.91
C ILE A 42 0.86 -1.99 -1.46
N HIS A 43 0.93 -1.04 -2.39
CA HIS A 43 1.06 0.39 -2.06
C HIS A 43 -0.09 0.93 -1.21
N LYS A 44 -1.32 0.50 -1.47
CA LYS A 44 -2.50 0.90 -0.69
C LYS A 44 -2.57 0.19 0.66
N SER A 45 -1.89 -0.93 0.81
CA SER A 45 -1.77 -1.64 2.09
C SER A 45 -0.74 -1.04 3.04
N GLN A 46 0.10 -0.09 2.59
CA GLN A 46 1.16 0.48 3.40
C GLN A 46 0.60 1.14 4.67
N GLY A 47 1.09 0.71 5.84
CA GLY A 47 0.61 1.18 7.14
C GLY A 47 -0.60 0.42 7.68
N LEU A 48 -1.21 -0.48 6.91
CA LEU A 48 -2.24 -1.38 7.41
C LEU A 48 -1.63 -2.52 8.25
N THR A 49 -2.43 -3.02 9.18
CA THR A 49 -2.17 -4.22 9.97
C THR A 49 -3.30 -5.21 9.68
N LEU A 50 -2.97 -6.34 9.08
CA LEU A 50 -3.95 -7.33 8.59
C LEU A 50 -3.79 -8.65 9.36
N GLN A 51 -4.89 -9.16 9.91
CA GLN A 51 -4.86 -10.44 10.64
C GLN A 51 -4.82 -11.64 9.69
N ARG A 52 -5.57 -11.57 8.58
CA ARG A 52 -5.63 -12.63 7.56
C ARG A 52 -5.52 -12.03 6.17
N VAL A 53 -4.60 -12.53 5.36
CA VAL A 53 -4.33 -11.98 4.03
C VAL A 53 -3.83 -13.05 3.07
N ILE A 54 -4.31 -12.96 1.82
CA ILE A 54 -3.72 -13.66 0.68
C ILE A 54 -2.77 -12.67 0.01
N VAL A 55 -1.50 -13.02 -0.05
CA VAL A 55 -0.44 -12.18 -0.61
C VAL A 55 -0.01 -12.76 -1.96
N ASP A 56 -0.31 -12.01 -3.02
CA ASP A 56 0.21 -12.24 -4.35
C ASP A 56 1.25 -11.16 -4.69
N ILE A 57 2.51 -11.58 -4.83
CA ILE A 57 3.61 -10.71 -5.24
C ILE A 57 3.94 -10.86 -6.73
N GLY A 58 3.26 -11.77 -7.43
CA GLY A 58 3.47 -12.10 -8.84
C GLY A 58 4.74 -12.91 -9.12
N ALA A 59 4.78 -13.55 -10.30
CA ALA A 59 5.89 -14.40 -10.73
C ALA A 59 7.10 -13.63 -11.31
N LEU A 60 6.90 -12.37 -11.69
CA LEU A 60 7.89 -11.55 -12.41
C LEU A 60 8.65 -10.61 -11.45
N LYS A 61 9.38 -9.66 -12.06
CA LYS A 61 10.24 -8.69 -11.37
C LYS A 61 9.44 -7.81 -10.41
N GLU A 62 10.07 -7.50 -9.29
CA GLU A 62 9.60 -6.50 -8.35
C GLU A 62 9.69 -5.11 -8.99
N GLN A 63 8.56 -4.39 -9.08
CA GLN A 63 8.49 -3.08 -9.74
C GLN A 63 9.19 -1.97 -8.94
N CYS A 64 9.23 -2.10 -7.61
CA CYS A 64 9.87 -1.15 -6.71
C CYS A 64 10.51 -1.90 -5.55
N VAL A 65 11.74 -1.55 -5.18
CA VAL A 65 12.51 -2.24 -4.14
C VAL A 65 11.78 -2.19 -2.80
N GLY A 66 11.56 -3.36 -2.20
CA GLY A 66 10.96 -3.48 -0.88
C GLY A 66 9.44 -3.60 -0.89
N LEU A 67 8.79 -3.63 -2.06
CA LEU A 67 7.37 -3.90 -2.20
C LEU A 67 7.00 -5.29 -1.66
N SER A 68 7.84 -6.30 -1.91
CA SER A 68 7.62 -7.65 -1.37
C SER A 68 7.67 -7.65 0.16
N TYR A 69 8.61 -6.90 0.75
CA TYR A 69 8.68 -6.70 2.19
C TYR A 69 7.47 -5.95 2.76
N VAL A 70 7.02 -4.90 2.09
CA VAL A 70 5.82 -4.16 2.51
C VAL A 70 4.63 -5.09 2.58
N ALA A 71 4.40 -5.92 1.54
CA ALA A 71 3.30 -6.88 1.51
C ALA A 71 3.35 -7.89 2.67
N LEU A 72 4.51 -8.53 2.86
CA LEU A 72 4.71 -9.54 3.90
C LEU A 72 4.58 -8.95 5.31
N SER A 73 5.12 -7.75 5.53
CA SER A 73 5.07 -7.08 6.84
C SER A 73 3.68 -6.55 7.23
N ARG A 74 2.67 -6.63 6.36
CA ARG A 74 1.30 -6.24 6.72
C ARG A 74 0.61 -7.30 7.57
N CYS A 75 1.00 -8.56 7.44
CA CYS A 75 0.38 -9.64 8.19
C CYS A 75 0.99 -9.75 9.59
N THR A 76 0.15 -9.96 10.60
CA THR A 76 0.59 -10.07 12.00
C THR A 76 1.14 -11.45 12.35
N SER A 77 0.82 -12.49 11.59
CA SER A 77 1.22 -13.87 11.86
C SER A 77 1.40 -14.67 10.58
N LEU A 78 2.25 -15.70 10.60
CA LEU A 78 2.41 -16.61 9.46
C LEU A 78 1.15 -17.46 9.23
N GLU A 79 0.45 -17.86 10.29
CA GLU A 79 -0.80 -18.63 10.21
C GLU A 79 -1.92 -17.86 9.50
N GLY A 80 -1.94 -16.53 9.63
CA GLY A 80 -2.86 -15.65 8.94
C GLY A 80 -2.49 -15.34 7.50
N MET A 81 -1.36 -15.85 6.99
CA MET A 81 -0.85 -15.50 5.67
C MET A 81 -0.90 -16.68 4.70
N LEU A 82 -1.53 -16.46 3.56
CA LEU A 82 -1.42 -17.36 2.42
C LEU A 82 -0.60 -16.69 1.32
N LEU A 83 0.52 -17.32 0.94
CA LEU A 83 1.39 -16.83 -0.13
C LEU A 83 1.07 -17.55 -1.43
N VAL A 84 0.74 -16.77 -2.46
CA VAL A 84 0.64 -17.31 -3.83
C VAL A 84 2.04 -17.70 -4.31
N PRO A 85 2.22 -18.85 -5.00
CA PRO A 85 3.53 -19.28 -5.49
C PRO A 85 4.25 -18.21 -6.31
N PHE A 86 5.53 -17.99 -6.02
CA PHE A 86 6.39 -17.02 -6.70
C PHE A 86 7.79 -17.60 -6.96
N SER A 87 8.52 -17.00 -7.92
CA SER A 87 9.90 -17.40 -8.23
C SER A 87 10.93 -16.67 -7.36
N LEU A 88 11.91 -17.42 -6.84
CA LEU A 88 13.04 -16.87 -6.07
C LEU A 88 13.84 -15.84 -6.88
N SER A 89 13.86 -15.94 -8.22
CA SER A 89 14.55 -15.01 -9.11
C SER A 89 14.17 -13.55 -8.90
N ARG A 90 12.99 -13.30 -8.32
CA ARG A 90 12.52 -11.98 -7.92
C ARG A 90 13.46 -11.30 -6.90
N PHE A 91 13.93 -12.02 -5.89
CA PHE A 91 14.73 -11.46 -4.80
C PHE A 91 16.21 -11.30 -5.16
N LEU A 92 16.71 -12.09 -6.10
CA LEU A 92 18.14 -12.12 -6.45
C LEU A 92 18.68 -10.78 -6.95
N LYS A 93 17.82 -9.88 -7.45
CA LYS A 93 18.24 -8.59 -8.01
C LYS A 93 18.30 -7.44 -7.01
N ILE A 94 17.83 -7.64 -5.77
CA ILE A 94 17.87 -6.60 -4.71
C ILE A 94 19.30 -6.09 -4.49
N ASN A 95 20.28 -6.99 -4.44
CA ASN A 95 21.69 -6.63 -4.19
C ASN A 95 22.31 -5.75 -5.28
N THR A 96 21.76 -5.79 -6.50
CA THR A 96 22.24 -4.97 -7.62
C THR A 96 21.57 -3.60 -7.70
N SER A 97 20.52 -3.37 -6.93
CA SER A 97 19.71 -2.15 -7.02
C SER A 97 20.46 -0.91 -6.55
N SER A 98 20.42 0.16 -7.35
CA SER A 98 20.94 1.49 -6.99
C SER A 98 20.28 2.03 -5.71
N ALA A 99 18.98 1.75 -5.51
CA ALA A 99 18.25 2.18 -4.33
C ALA A 99 18.77 1.52 -3.04
N LEU A 100 19.18 0.24 -3.11
CA LEU A 100 19.79 -0.43 -1.95
C LEU A 100 21.15 0.19 -1.62
N LYS A 101 21.99 0.41 -2.63
CA LYS A 101 23.31 1.06 -2.45
C LYS A 101 23.18 2.46 -1.84
N ALA A 102 22.21 3.25 -2.30
CA ALA A 102 21.93 4.58 -1.76
C ALA A 102 21.52 4.52 -0.28
N ARG A 103 20.66 3.55 0.11
CA ARG A 103 20.28 3.35 1.52
C ARG A 103 21.46 2.95 2.39
N GLN A 104 22.30 2.02 1.92
CA GLN A 104 23.52 1.60 2.65
C GLN A 104 24.49 2.76 2.87
N LEU A 105 24.65 3.64 1.88
CA LEU A 105 25.47 4.85 2.03
C LEU A 105 24.88 5.79 3.09
N ALA A 106 23.58 6.07 3.01
CA ALA A 106 22.88 6.91 3.98
C ALA A 106 22.96 6.34 5.41
N GLU A 107 22.83 5.02 5.57
CA GLU A 107 23.00 4.36 6.87
C GLU A 107 24.43 4.58 7.41
N LYS A 108 25.47 4.37 6.60
CA LYS A 108 26.87 4.62 7.00
C LYS A 108 27.08 6.07 7.44
N GLU A 109 26.50 7.03 6.72
CA GLU A 109 26.57 8.45 7.09
C GLU A 109 25.89 8.73 8.43
N ILE A 110 24.71 8.14 8.68
CA ILE A 110 23.99 8.30 9.95
C ILE A 110 24.80 7.73 11.11
N PHE A 111 25.34 6.52 10.99
CA PHE A 111 26.15 5.90 12.04
C PHE A 111 27.45 6.67 12.29
N SER A 112 28.09 7.21 11.25
CA SER A 112 29.31 8.03 11.39
C SER A 112 29.06 9.36 12.09
N LYS A 113 27.86 9.95 11.96
CA LYS A 113 27.51 11.26 12.57
C LYS A 113 26.96 11.16 13.99
N LYS A 114 26.50 9.98 14.42
CA LYS A 114 25.86 9.78 15.74
C LYS A 114 26.83 9.31 16.85
N ILE A 115 28.10 9.12 16.51
CA ILE A 115 29.19 8.71 17.42
C ILE A 115 30.10 9.90 17.80
N MET A 116 29.76 11.13 17.37
CA MET A 116 30.41 12.37 17.79
C MET A 116 29.41 13.27 18.50
#